data_AF-A0A522XPL2-F1
#
_entry.id   AF-A0A522XPL2-F1
#
_cell.length_a   1.000
_cell.length_b   1.000
_cell.length_c   1.000
_cell.angle_alpha   90.00
_cell.angle_beta   90.00
_cell.angle_gamma   90.00
#
_symmetry.space_group_name_H-M   'P 1'
#
loop_
_entity.id
_entity.type
_entity.pdbx_description
1 polymer ?
#
loop_
_entity_poly.entity_id
_entity_poly.type
_entity_poly.pdbx_seq_one_letter_code
_entity_poly.pdbx_strand_id
1 'polypeptide(L)'
;MGSAPRSDVPRPIYRHFHRIAWLAVALALGVIVFGAFVRLSNAGLSCPDWPTCYGRAAWPTHATDAADHVATAIRAVEPAKAWREQLHRHLAAALGGLVLVLALIAARRRRLGIAQVLVAAVLVAASIPLYMKAQYVPAGALALTGELILLAAAARWDNSDLARAAALTLMVIVFQALLGMWTVTWLLKPIVVMGHLLGGLTTLSLLLWMAWRATDLPIRLADATVLRRWVIAGIVIVGVQIALGGWTSANYAALACANDFPRCVGQWWPPTDFREAFVLWRGVGVDYEGGVLDGASRIAIQMTHRLMAAVVLVYLSWLSLRLMRTPGMRGWATLLGLLLLVQIGLGIANVMKGLPLHVAVAHNAGAALLLAVLVTLLARLRAPRV
;
A
#
# COMPACT_ATOMS: atom_id res chain seq x y z
N MET A 1 34.36 43.36 -17.18
CA MET A 1 33.41 42.36 -17.72
C MET A 1 32.77 41.64 -16.54
N GLY A 2 31.58 42.07 -16.14
CA GLY A 2 30.83 41.45 -15.03
C GLY A 2 30.25 40.11 -15.48
N SER A 3 30.60 39.04 -14.77
CA SER A 3 29.95 37.75 -14.91
C SER A 3 28.50 37.87 -14.41
N ALA A 4 27.54 37.69 -15.31
CA ALA A 4 26.12 37.64 -14.96
C ALA A 4 25.89 36.53 -13.91
N PRO A 5 25.06 36.77 -12.87
CA PRO A 5 24.68 35.72 -11.94
C PRO A 5 23.95 34.63 -12.72
N ARG A 6 24.48 33.39 -12.68
CA ARG A 6 23.79 32.22 -13.23
C ARG A 6 22.41 32.18 -12.58
N SER A 7 21.35 32.26 -13.38
CA SER A 7 20.00 32.11 -12.91
C SER A 7 19.86 30.72 -12.30
N ASP A 8 19.77 30.69 -10.97
CA ASP A 8 19.80 29.49 -10.13
C ASP A 8 18.44 28.76 -10.16
N VAL A 9 17.78 28.76 -11.32
CA VAL A 9 16.51 28.09 -11.55
C VAL A 9 16.83 26.58 -11.59
N PRO A 10 16.36 25.78 -10.62
CA PRO A 10 16.54 24.35 -10.65
C PRO A 10 15.94 23.82 -11.96
N ARG A 11 16.77 23.26 -12.83
CA ARG A 11 16.27 22.68 -14.07
C ARG A 11 15.36 21.50 -13.69
N PRO A 12 14.16 21.38 -14.26
CA PRO A 12 13.32 20.22 -14.02
C PRO A 12 14.12 18.97 -14.38
N ILE A 13 14.20 18.01 -13.45
CA ILE A 13 15.03 16.81 -13.59
C ILE A 13 14.77 16.15 -14.95
N TYR A 14 13.48 15.99 -15.29
CA TYR A 14 13.00 15.51 -16.57
C TYR A 14 11.69 16.21 -16.98
N ARG A 15 11.53 16.53 -18.28
CA ARG A 15 10.29 17.08 -18.84
C ARG A 15 9.15 16.07 -18.61
N HIS A 16 8.02 16.53 -18.07
CA HIS A 16 6.81 15.74 -17.76
C HIS A 16 6.90 14.64 -16.68
N PHE A 17 8.05 14.33 -16.09
CA PHE A 17 8.17 13.28 -15.07
C PHE A 17 7.22 13.49 -13.88
N HIS A 18 7.11 14.73 -13.38
CA HIS A 18 6.19 15.05 -12.28
C HIS A 18 4.72 14.75 -12.65
N ARG A 19 4.31 14.95 -13.91
CA ARG A 19 2.93 14.69 -14.36
C ARG A 19 2.62 13.20 -14.33
N ILE A 20 3.54 12.38 -14.83
CA ILE A 20 3.44 10.92 -14.80
C ILE A 20 3.45 10.43 -13.34
N ALA A 21 4.32 10.98 -12.50
CA ALA A 21 4.37 10.64 -11.08
C ALA A 21 3.07 10.99 -10.35
N TRP A 22 2.47 12.16 -10.60
CA TRP A 22 1.17 12.52 -10.02
C TRP A 22 0.01 11.66 -10.52
N LEU A 23 0.02 11.29 -11.82
CA LEU A 23 -0.94 10.32 -12.35
C LEU A 23 -0.79 8.96 -11.65
N ALA A 24 0.45 8.49 -11.47
CA ALA A 24 0.74 7.25 -10.75
C ALA A 24 0.33 7.33 -9.27
N VAL A 25 0.50 8.47 -8.59
CA VAL A 25 0.01 8.69 -7.22
C VAL A 25 -1.51 8.57 -7.17
N ALA A 26 -2.23 9.24 -8.07
CA ALA A 26 -3.69 9.18 -8.12
C ALA A 26 -4.19 7.75 -8.39
N LEU A 27 -3.58 7.06 -9.35
CA LEU A 27 -3.90 5.66 -9.64
C LEU A 27 -3.56 4.75 -8.48
N ALA A 28 -2.41 4.91 -7.82
CA ALA A 28 -2.04 4.12 -6.65
C ALA A 28 -3.03 4.28 -5.49
N LEU A 29 -3.47 5.51 -5.21
CA LEU A 29 -4.51 5.76 -4.22
C LEU A 29 -5.83 5.07 -4.62
N GLY A 30 -6.23 5.16 -5.89
CA GLY A 30 -7.39 4.47 -6.43
C GLY A 30 -7.30 2.95 -6.28
N VAL A 31 -6.15 2.36 -6.61
CA VAL A 31 -5.87 0.92 -6.46
C VAL A 31 -6.00 0.49 -5.00
N ILE A 32 -5.43 1.24 -4.05
CA ILE A 32 -5.49 0.93 -2.61
C ILE A 32 -6.94 0.97 -2.10
N VAL A 33 -7.70 2.02 -2.43
CA VAL A 33 -9.09 2.17 -1.99
C VAL A 33 -9.98 1.10 -2.63
N PHE A 34 -9.79 0.83 -3.92
CA PHE A 34 -10.53 -0.21 -4.62
C PHE A 34 -10.16 -1.61 -4.12
N GLY A 35 -8.89 -1.86 -3.75
CA GLY A 35 -8.44 -3.09 -3.11
C GLY A 35 -9.11 -3.32 -1.74
N ALA A 36 -9.27 -2.25 -0.95
CA ALA A 36 -10.06 -2.32 0.28
C ALA A 36 -11.52 -2.71 0.00
N PHE A 37 -12.13 -2.16 -1.05
CA PHE A 37 -13.47 -2.54 -1.50
C PHE A 37 -13.53 -4.02 -1.93
N VAL A 38 -12.58 -4.53 -2.72
CA VAL A 38 -12.49 -5.95 -3.10
C VAL A 38 -12.47 -6.85 -1.86
N ARG A 39 -11.59 -6.54 -0.90
CA ARG A 39 -11.46 -7.32 0.34
C ARG A 39 -12.73 -7.27 1.20
N LEU A 40 -13.22 -6.07 1.50
CA LEU A 40 -14.34 -5.87 2.42
C LEU A 40 -15.69 -6.32 1.85
N SER A 41 -15.76 -6.57 0.55
CA SER A 41 -16.93 -7.10 -0.12
C SER A 41 -16.81 -8.60 -0.45
N ASN A 42 -15.82 -9.29 0.16
CA ASN A 42 -15.52 -10.72 0.01
C ASN A 42 -15.36 -11.14 -1.46
N ALA A 43 -14.68 -10.32 -2.25
CA ALA A 43 -14.35 -10.61 -3.64
C ALA A 43 -12.89 -11.03 -3.82
N GLY A 44 -12.09 -11.14 -2.76
CA GLY A 44 -10.64 -11.41 -2.84
C GLY A 44 -10.25 -12.81 -3.32
N LEU A 45 -11.21 -13.74 -3.42
CA LEU A 45 -11.04 -15.11 -3.95
C LEU A 45 -11.99 -15.40 -5.12
N SER A 46 -12.59 -14.37 -5.72
CA SER A 46 -13.59 -14.51 -6.77
C SER A 46 -13.02 -15.04 -8.11
N CYS A 47 -11.73 -14.79 -8.36
CA CYS A 47 -10.96 -15.37 -9.47
C CYS A 47 -10.04 -16.49 -8.93
N PRO A 48 -10.11 -17.73 -9.47
CA PRO A 48 -9.44 -18.89 -8.87
C PRO A 48 -7.94 -18.95 -9.17
N ASP A 49 -7.53 -18.24 -10.20
CA ASP A 49 -6.24 -18.30 -10.85
C ASP A 49 -5.62 -16.90 -10.92
N TRP A 50 -4.36 -16.85 -11.31
CA TRP A 50 -3.59 -15.62 -11.49
C TRP A 50 -2.58 -15.81 -12.63
N PRO A 51 -2.38 -14.82 -13.52
CA PRO A 51 -2.98 -13.47 -13.54
C PRO A 51 -4.38 -13.41 -14.17
N THR A 52 -4.87 -14.52 -14.71
CA THR A 52 -6.18 -14.67 -15.33
C THR A 52 -7.32 -14.81 -14.31
N CYS A 53 -8.57 -14.75 -14.78
CA CYS A 53 -9.77 -15.07 -14.03
C CYS A 53 -10.57 -16.12 -14.80
N TYR A 54 -10.65 -17.33 -14.26
CA TYR A 54 -11.18 -18.52 -14.95
C TYR A 54 -10.51 -18.74 -16.31
N GLY A 55 -9.17 -18.66 -16.36
CA GLY A 55 -8.36 -18.85 -17.57
C GLY A 55 -8.43 -17.72 -18.59
N ARG A 56 -9.18 -16.65 -18.32
CA ARG A 56 -9.40 -15.52 -19.23
C ARG A 56 -8.77 -14.24 -18.70
N ALA A 57 -8.43 -13.32 -19.62
CA ALA A 57 -7.90 -12.00 -19.23
C ALA A 57 -8.97 -11.10 -18.59
N ALA A 58 -10.23 -11.24 -19.02
CA ALA A 58 -11.39 -10.55 -18.44
C ALA A 58 -12.15 -11.47 -17.47
N TRP A 59 -13.12 -10.91 -16.75
CA TRP A 59 -13.99 -11.65 -15.83
C TRP A 59 -15.21 -12.25 -16.57
N PRO A 60 -15.78 -13.36 -16.09
CA PRO A 60 -17.05 -13.87 -16.60
C PRO A 60 -18.19 -12.91 -16.28
N THR A 61 -19.10 -12.70 -17.23
CA THR A 61 -20.33 -11.91 -17.05
C THR A 61 -21.52 -12.78 -16.66
N HIS A 62 -21.50 -14.04 -17.08
CA HIS A 62 -22.44 -15.09 -16.73
C HIS A 62 -21.69 -16.32 -16.20
N ALA A 63 -22.33 -17.12 -15.36
CA ALA A 63 -21.71 -18.32 -14.79
C ALA A 63 -21.31 -19.34 -15.87
N THR A 64 -22.08 -19.42 -16.95
CA THR A 64 -21.82 -20.27 -18.12
C THR A 64 -20.53 -19.91 -18.84
N ASP A 65 -20.09 -18.64 -18.76
CA ASP A 65 -18.88 -18.18 -19.44
C ASP A 65 -17.63 -18.87 -18.89
N ALA A 66 -17.67 -19.37 -17.65
CA ALA A 66 -16.56 -20.04 -16.98
C ALA A 66 -16.78 -21.55 -16.79
N ALA A 67 -17.84 -22.12 -17.37
CA ALA A 67 -18.24 -23.51 -17.12
C ALA A 67 -17.16 -24.55 -17.47
N ASP A 68 -16.28 -24.23 -18.42
CA ASP A 68 -15.16 -25.05 -18.88
C ASP A 68 -13.96 -25.06 -17.93
N HIS A 69 -13.91 -24.15 -16.96
CA HIS A 69 -12.76 -24.02 -16.08
C HIS A 69 -12.85 -24.99 -14.89
N VAL A 70 -11.76 -25.73 -14.62
CA VAL A 70 -11.73 -26.81 -13.60
C VAL A 70 -12.19 -26.38 -12.20
N ALA A 71 -11.97 -25.12 -11.84
CA ALA A 71 -12.36 -24.59 -10.53
C ALA A 71 -13.89 -24.58 -10.31
N THR A 72 -14.72 -24.58 -11.37
CA THR A 72 -16.18 -24.58 -11.23
C THR A 72 -16.72 -25.87 -10.60
N ALA A 73 -15.92 -26.94 -10.61
CA ALA A 73 -16.26 -28.20 -9.95
C ALA A 73 -16.25 -28.11 -8.42
N ILE A 74 -15.50 -27.17 -7.84
CA ILE A 74 -15.31 -27.04 -6.38
C ILE A 74 -15.89 -25.75 -5.80
N ARG A 75 -16.29 -24.79 -6.65
CA ARG A 75 -16.89 -23.52 -6.21
C ARG A 75 -17.79 -22.93 -7.28
N ALA A 76 -18.87 -22.28 -6.83
CA ALA A 76 -19.77 -21.56 -7.72
C ALA A 76 -19.11 -20.32 -8.32
N VAL A 77 -19.43 -20.02 -9.58
CA VAL A 77 -19.00 -18.78 -10.25
C VAL A 77 -19.92 -17.66 -9.79
N GLU A 78 -19.32 -16.59 -9.24
CA GLU A 78 -20.06 -15.38 -8.84
C GLU A 78 -19.61 -14.17 -9.69
N PRO A 79 -20.20 -13.95 -10.88
CA PRO A 79 -19.82 -12.84 -11.79
C PRO A 79 -19.83 -11.48 -11.11
N ALA A 80 -20.79 -11.24 -10.21
CA ALA A 80 -20.94 -10.01 -9.44
C ALA A 80 -19.76 -9.73 -8.47
N LYS A 81 -18.94 -10.73 -8.16
CA LYS A 81 -17.70 -10.58 -7.38
C LYS A 81 -16.45 -10.55 -8.27
N ALA A 82 -16.41 -11.43 -9.29
CA ALA A 82 -15.26 -11.62 -10.17
C ALA A 82 -14.73 -10.33 -10.81
N TRP A 83 -15.62 -9.45 -11.26
CA TRP A 83 -15.21 -8.18 -11.87
C TRP A 83 -14.43 -7.28 -10.92
N ARG A 84 -14.72 -7.31 -9.61
CA ARG A 84 -14.07 -6.45 -8.62
C ARG A 84 -12.60 -6.82 -8.50
N GLU A 85 -12.30 -8.11 -8.40
CA GLU A 85 -10.94 -8.60 -8.28
C GLU A 85 -10.16 -8.41 -9.59
N GLN A 86 -10.74 -8.79 -10.73
CA GLN A 86 -10.04 -8.69 -12.00
C GLN A 86 -9.82 -7.23 -12.44
N LEU A 87 -10.78 -6.33 -12.21
CA LEU A 87 -10.58 -4.90 -12.45
C LEU A 87 -9.46 -4.34 -11.56
N HIS A 88 -9.40 -4.74 -10.29
CA HIS A 88 -8.32 -4.32 -9.39
C HIS A 88 -6.94 -4.75 -9.94
N ARG A 89 -6.82 -5.99 -10.42
CA ARG A 89 -5.59 -6.50 -11.06
C ARG A 89 -5.21 -5.69 -12.31
N HIS A 90 -6.17 -5.30 -13.14
CA HIS A 90 -5.92 -4.43 -14.30
C HIS A 90 -5.45 -3.03 -13.90
N LEU A 91 -6.05 -2.41 -12.88
CA LEU A 91 -5.62 -1.12 -12.37
C LEU A 91 -4.20 -1.19 -11.79
N ALA A 92 -3.88 -2.27 -11.06
CA ALA A 92 -2.53 -2.51 -10.55
C ALA A 92 -1.51 -2.72 -11.67
N ALA A 93 -1.86 -3.44 -12.74
CA ALA A 93 -1.00 -3.62 -13.92
C ALA A 93 -0.73 -2.28 -14.65
N ALA A 94 -1.77 -1.44 -14.79
CA ALA A 94 -1.62 -0.09 -15.36
C ALA A 94 -0.67 0.78 -14.51
N LEU A 95 -0.78 0.69 -13.17
CA LEU A 95 0.16 1.35 -12.26
C LEU A 95 1.59 0.82 -12.45
N GLY A 96 1.76 -0.49 -12.60
CA GLY A 96 3.04 -1.13 -12.94
C GLY A 96 3.67 -0.55 -14.20
N GLY A 97 2.87 -0.34 -15.25
CA GLY A 97 3.31 0.31 -16.48
C GLY A 97 3.80 1.75 -16.27
N LEU A 98 3.06 2.56 -15.50
CA LEU A 98 3.50 3.92 -15.16
C LEU A 98 4.79 3.94 -14.36
N VAL A 99 4.95 3.04 -13.39
CA VAL A 99 6.17 2.91 -12.58
C VAL A 99 7.35 2.49 -13.44
N LEU A 100 7.16 1.55 -14.38
CA LEU A 100 8.19 1.15 -15.34
C LEU A 100 8.64 2.33 -16.21
N VAL A 101 7.71 3.13 -16.72
CA VAL A 101 8.03 4.35 -17.49
C VAL A 101 8.84 5.34 -16.65
N LEU A 102 8.45 5.59 -15.39
CA LEU A 102 9.22 6.45 -14.48
C LEU A 102 10.64 5.92 -14.23
N ALA A 103 10.78 4.60 -14.02
CA ALA A 103 12.08 3.96 -13.83
C ALA A 103 12.98 4.07 -15.06
N LEU A 104 12.44 3.86 -16.27
CA LEU A 104 13.18 4.02 -17.53
C LEU A 104 13.62 5.46 -17.76
N ILE A 105 12.74 6.44 -17.52
CA ILE A 105 13.10 7.87 -17.62
C ILE A 105 14.21 8.21 -16.61
N ALA A 106 14.11 7.74 -15.37
CA ALA A 106 15.08 8.02 -14.33
C ALA A 106 16.44 7.34 -14.57
N ALA A 107 16.45 6.16 -15.18
CA ALA A 107 17.65 5.37 -15.47
C ALA A 107 18.40 5.80 -16.74
N ARG A 108 17.81 6.66 -17.60
CA ARG A 108 18.35 6.99 -18.93
C ARG A 108 19.76 7.59 -18.94
N ARG A 109 20.18 8.23 -17.84
CA ARG A 109 21.52 8.83 -17.69
C ARG A 109 22.53 7.88 -17.04
N ARG A 110 22.10 6.70 -16.59
CA ARG A 110 22.96 5.72 -15.95
C ARG A 110 23.55 4.80 -17.00
N ARG A 111 24.84 4.50 -16.89
CA ARG A 111 25.52 3.52 -17.76
C ARG A 111 24.81 2.18 -17.66
N LEU A 112 24.29 1.67 -18.79
CA LEU A 112 23.45 0.46 -18.89
C LEU A 112 22.13 0.51 -18.10
N GLY A 113 21.68 1.67 -17.61
CA GLY A 113 20.53 1.75 -16.71
C GLY A 113 19.20 1.30 -17.33
N ILE A 114 18.94 1.70 -18.57
CA ILE A 114 17.75 1.25 -19.31
C ILE A 114 17.79 -0.27 -19.50
N ALA A 115 18.94 -0.82 -19.91
CA ALA A 115 19.10 -2.25 -20.11
C ALA A 115 18.86 -3.03 -18.80
N GLN A 116 19.39 -2.56 -17.68
CA GLN A 116 19.16 -3.19 -16.36
C GLN A 116 17.66 -3.22 -15.99
N VAL A 117 16.94 -2.12 -16.17
CA VAL A 117 15.49 -2.04 -15.89
C VAL A 117 14.70 -2.96 -16.83
N LEU A 118 15.02 -2.96 -18.13
CA LEU A 118 14.34 -3.81 -19.11
C LEU A 118 14.61 -5.29 -18.89
N VAL A 119 15.84 -5.68 -18.60
CA VAL A 119 16.19 -7.09 -18.29
C VAL A 119 15.41 -7.56 -17.07
N ALA A 120 15.37 -6.77 -15.98
CA ALA A 120 14.58 -7.12 -14.81
C ALA A 120 13.08 -7.28 -15.14
N ALA A 121 12.51 -6.34 -15.90
CA ALA A 121 11.10 -6.40 -16.32
C ALA A 121 10.80 -7.63 -17.21
N VAL A 122 11.70 -7.97 -18.14
CA VAL A 122 11.56 -9.14 -19.01
C VAL A 122 11.65 -10.45 -18.23
N LEU A 123 12.58 -10.57 -17.27
CA LEU A 123 12.68 -11.75 -16.42
C LEU A 123 11.39 -11.98 -15.61
N VAL A 124 10.84 -10.91 -15.04
CA VAL A 124 9.56 -10.95 -14.32
C VAL A 124 8.41 -11.29 -15.28
N ALA A 125 8.35 -10.69 -16.47
CA ALA A 125 7.30 -11.02 -17.44
C ALA A 125 7.39 -12.49 -17.90
N ALA A 126 8.60 -13.03 -18.07
CA ALA A 126 8.84 -14.41 -18.44
C ALA A 126 8.52 -15.42 -17.31
N SER A 127 8.52 -14.98 -16.05
CA SER A 127 8.13 -15.87 -14.93
C SER A 127 6.64 -16.21 -14.94
N ILE A 128 5.78 -15.31 -15.45
CA ILE A 128 4.32 -15.46 -15.49
C ILE A 128 3.89 -16.71 -16.29
N PRO A 129 4.26 -16.89 -17.57
CA PRO A 129 3.85 -18.06 -18.33
C PRO A 129 4.46 -19.36 -17.79
N LEU A 130 5.65 -19.33 -17.17
CA LEU A 130 6.22 -20.50 -16.50
C LEU A 130 5.38 -20.89 -15.27
N TYR A 131 4.96 -19.90 -14.49
CA TYR A 131 4.09 -20.11 -13.34
C TYR A 131 2.74 -20.71 -13.76
N MET A 132 2.13 -20.18 -14.83
CA MET A 132 0.86 -20.70 -15.38
C MET A 132 0.97 -22.16 -15.87
N LYS A 133 2.17 -22.59 -16.32
CA LYS A 133 2.48 -23.98 -16.69
C LYS A 133 2.87 -24.86 -15.50
N ALA A 134 2.62 -24.41 -14.27
CA ALA A 134 3.01 -25.07 -13.01
C ALA A 134 4.54 -25.28 -12.85
N GLN A 135 5.37 -24.54 -13.58
CA GLN A 135 6.82 -24.59 -13.45
C GLN A 135 7.28 -23.58 -12.37
N TYR A 136 6.91 -23.85 -11.11
CA TYR A 136 7.05 -22.89 -10.01
C TYR A 136 8.49 -22.53 -9.67
N VAL A 137 9.41 -23.49 -9.69
CA VAL A 137 10.83 -23.27 -9.37
C VAL A 137 11.50 -22.31 -10.36
N PRO A 138 11.48 -22.57 -11.69
CA PRO A 138 12.09 -21.64 -12.65
C PRO A 138 11.35 -20.30 -12.70
N ALA A 139 10.03 -20.27 -12.54
CA ALA A 139 9.29 -19.01 -12.42
C ALA A 139 9.78 -18.17 -11.23
N GLY A 140 9.91 -18.80 -10.05
CA GLY A 140 10.43 -18.15 -8.85
C GLY A 140 11.86 -17.65 -9.01
N ALA A 141 12.73 -18.43 -9.66
CA ALA A 141 14.11 -18.04 -9.93
C ALA A 141 14.21 -16.80 -10.85
N LEU A 142 13.40 -16.73 -11.92
CA LEU A 142 13.36 -15.57 -12.81
C LEU A 142 12.85 -14.31 -12.07
N ALA A 143 11.76 -14.45 -11.31
CA ALA A 143 11.20 -13.33 -10.55
C ALA A 143 12.20 -12.80 -9.52
N LEU A 144 12.84 -13.69 -8.75
CA LEU A 144 13.86 -13.33 -7.77
C LEU A 144 15.07 -12.66 -8.42
N THR A 145 15.51 -13.14 -9.58
CA THR A 145 16.63 -12.54 -10.31
C THR A 145 16.29 -11.11 -10.76
N GLY A 146 15.07 -10.88 -11.26
CA GLY A 146 14.58 -9.54 -11.60
C GLY A 146 14.59 -8.59 -10.40
N GLU A 147 14.09 -9.05 -9.25
CA GLU A 147 14.11 -8.29 -7.99
C GLU A 147 15.54 -7.94 -7.54
N LEU A 148 16.46 -8.90 -7.58
CA LEU A 148 17.86 -8.69 -7.20
C LEU A 148 18.56 -7.69 -8.13
N ILE A 149 18.25 -7.68 -9.43
CA ILE A 149 18.78 -6.68 -10.37
C ILE A 149 18.31 -5.28 -9.98
N LEU A 150 17.01 -5.11 -9.67
CA LEU A 150 16.45 -3.82 -9.26
C LEU A 150 17.01 -3.35 -7.90
N LEU A 151 17.17 -4.27 -6.95
CA LEU A 151 17.81 -4.00 -5.67
C LEU A 151 19.26 -3.54 -5.84
N ALA A 152 20.04 -4.24 -6.66
CA ALA A 152 21.42 -3.88 -6.96
C ALA A 152 21.51 -2.51 -7.65
N ALA A 153 20.59 -2.20 -8.57
CA ALA A 153 20.50 -0.89 -9.20
C ALA A 153 20.18 0.20 -8.18
N ALA A 154 19.20 -0.02 -7.31
CA ALA A 154 18.81 0.91 -6.24
C ALA A 154 19.93 1.17 -5.24
N ALA A 155 20.68 0.14 -4.83
CA ALA A 155 21.80 0.26 -3.92
C ALA A 155 22.94 1.11 -4.52
N ARG A 156 23.18 0.98 -5.83
CA ARG A 156 24.26 1.68 -6.54
C ARG A 156 23.91 3.10 -6.95
N TRP A 157 22.70 3.36 -7.40
CA TRP A 157 22.31 4.67 -7.92
C TRP A 157 22.02 5.65 -6.79
N ASP A 158 22.23 6.93 -7.01
CA ASP A 158 21.79 8.00 -6.11
C ASP A 158 20.44 8.60 -6.55
N ASN A 159 19.92 9.54 -5.76
CA ASN A 159 18.65 10.22 -6.00
C ASN A 159 18.79 11.62 -6.64
N SER A 160 19.94 11.97 -7.24
CA SER A 160 20.08 13.24 -7.99
C SER A 160 19.04 13.36 -9.11
N ASP A 161 18.83 12.25 -9.84
CA ASP A 161 17.84 12.11 -10.91
C ASP A 161 16.64 11.23 -10.51
N LEU A 162 16.42 10.99 -9.20
CA LEU A 162 15.38 10.08 -8.66
C LEU A 162 15.50 8.59 -9.08
N ALA A 163 16.61 8.19 -9.70
CA ALA A 163 16.83 6.85 -10.23
C ALA A 163 16.73 5.75 -9.16
N ARG A 164 17.34 5.95 -7.98
CA ARG A 164 17.23 4.99 -6.86
C ARG A 164 15.78 4.83 -6.41
N ALA A 165 15.06 5.94 -6.19
CA ALA A 165 13.67 5.88 -5.77
C ALA A 165 12.79 5.19 -6.82
N ALA A 166 12.98 5.46 -8.11
CA ALA A 166 12.22 4.84 -9.18
C ALA A 166 12.51 3.33 -9.30
N ALA A 167 13.77 2.91 -9.16
CA ALA A 167 14.16 1.50 -9.12
C ALA A 167 13.56 0.77 -7.91
N LEU A 168 13.62 1.37 -6.70
CA LEU A 168 12.96 0.82 -5.51
C LEU A 168 11.44 0.73 -5.67
N THR A 169 10.81 1.73 -6.30
CA THR A 169 9.37 1.70 -6.54
C THR A 169 9.01 0.57 -7.50
N LEU A 170 9.81 0.35 -8.56
CA LEU A 170 9.61 -0.77 -9.48
C LEU A 170 9.84 -2.13 -8.81
N MET A 171 10.85 -2.25 -7.95
CA MET A 171 11.10 -3.44 -7.13
C MET A 171 9.89 -3.75 -6.23
N VAL A 172 9.40 -2.75 -5.48
CA VAL A 172 8.24 -2.93 -4.60
C VAL A 172 6.98 -3.30 -5.38
N ILE A 173 6.72 -2.71 -6.56
CA ILE A 173 5.51 -3.04 -7.32
C ILE A 173 5.57 -4.44 -7.97
N VAL A 174 6.75 -4.92 -8.35
CA VAL A 174 6.94 -6.30 -8.81
C VAL A 174 6.69 -7.26 -7.65
N PHE A 175 7.27 -7.01 -6.49
CA PHE A 175 7.04 -7.83 -5.30
C PHE A 175 5.57 -7.80 -4.85
N GLN A 176 4.88 -6.67 -5.04
CA GLN A 176 3.44 -6.55 -4.81
C GLN A 176 2.62 -7.44 -5.74
N ALA A 177 3.03 -7.63 -6.99
CA ALA A 177 2.36 -8.56 -7.90
C ALA A 177 2.48 -10.01 -7.39
N LEU A 178 3.65 -10.40 -6.85
CA LEU A 178 3.85 -11.71 -6.21
C LEU A 178 2.99 -11.87 -4.94
N LEU A 179 2.94 -10.84 -4.08
CA LEU A 179 2.08 -10.85 -2.91
C LEU A 179 0.60 -10.94 -3.31
N GLY A 180 0.17 -10.21 -4.35
CA GLY A 180 -1.19 -10.27 -4.88
C GLY A 180 -1.54 -11.67 -5.39
N MET A 181 -0.64 -12.31 -6.14
CA MET A 181 -0.78 -13.72 -6.53
C MET A 181 -0.95 -14.62 -5.30
N TRP A 182 -0.09 -14.47 -4.29
CA TRP A 182 -0.17 -15.27 -3.05
C TRP A 182 -1.43 -15.00 -2.22
N THR A 183 -2.05 -13.81 -2.30
CA THR A 183 -3.35 -13.61 -1.63
C THR A 183 -4.42 -14.54 -2.18
N VAL A 184 -4.33 -14.96 -3.45
CA VAL A 184 -5.26 -15.89 -4.08
C VAL A 184 -4.80 -17.33 -3.88
N THR A 185 -3.54 -17.63 -4.22
CA THR A 185 -3.04 -19.01 -4.21
C THR A 185 -2.84 -19.57 -2.81
N TRP A 186 -2.67 -18.70 -1.80
CA TRP A 186 -2.62 -19.07 -0.38
C TRP A 186 -3.86 -18.59 0.39
N LEU A 187 -5.01 -18.50 -0.31
CA LEU A 187 -6.34 -18.35 0.28
C LEU A 187 -6.43 -17.26 1.37
N LEU A 188 -6.03 -16.05 1.02
CA LEU A 188 -6.05 -14.85 1.88
C LEU A 188 -5.23 -14.96 3.18
N LYS A 189 -4.15 -15.74 3.18
CA LYS A 189 -3.24 -15.87 4.33
C LYS A 189 -2.90 -14.51 4.98
N PRO A 190 -3.13 -14.31 6.29
CA PRO A 190 -3.16 -12.96 6.86
C PRO A 190 -1.88 -12.14 6.73
N ILE A 191 -0.72 -12.77 6.91
CA ILE A 191 0.58 -12.10 6.75
C ILE A 191 0.83 -11.62 5.32
N VAL A 192 0.33 -12.35 4.32
CA VAL A 192 0.45 -11.97 2.90
C VAL A 192 -0.50 -10.83 2.59
N VAL A 193 -1.74 -10.89 3.06
CA VAL A 193 -2.73 -9.80 2.87
C VAL A 193 -2.24 -8.50 3.52
N MET A 194 -1.74 -8.57 4.76
CA MET A 194 -1.16 -7.41 5.45
C MET A 194 0.09 -6.90 4.72
N GLY A 195 0.98 -7.79 4.30
CA GLY A 195 2.16 -7.43 3.51
C GLY A 195 1.81 -6.77 2.17
N HIS A 196 0.76 -7.26 1.51
CA HIS A 196 0.24 -6.68 0.28
C HIS A 196 -0.23 -5.23 0.55
N LEU A 197 -1.08 -4.99 1.55
CA LEU A 197 -1.49 -3.64 1.95
C LEU A 197 -0.29 -2.71 2.24
N LEU A 198 0.69 -3.16 3.02
CA LEU A 198 1.86 -2.36 3.39
C LEU A 198 2.75 -2.02 2.21
N GLY A 199 2.96 -2.95 1.26
CA GLY A 199 3.73 -2.64 0.06
C GLY A 199 2.96 -1.75 -0.93
N GLY A 200 1.63 -1.83 -0.98
CA GLY A 200 0.79 -0.86 -1.70
C GLY A 200 0.97 0.57 -1.17
N LEU A 201 0.93 0.74 0.15
CA LEU A 201 1.15 2.04 0.81
C LEU A 201 2.60 2.53 0.70
N THR A 202 3.56 1.61 0.66
CA THR A 202 4.97 1.93 0.38
C THR A 202 5.13 2.42 -1.06
N THR A 203 4.45 1.78 -2.03
CA THR A 203 4.40 2.24 -3.43
C THR A 203 3.81 3.65 -3.52
N LEU A 204 2.67 3.90 -2.90
CA LEU A 204 2.07 5.24 -2.80
C LEU A 204 3.06 6.26 -2.19
N SER A 205 3.73 5.89 -1.11
CA SER A 205 4.66 6.76 -0.40
C SER A 205 5.88 7.12 -1.26
N LEU A 206 6.47 6.15 -1.97
CA LEU A 206 7.60 6.38 -2.87
C LEU A 206 7.19 7.23 -4.08
N LEU A 207 6.04 6.93 -4.69
CA LEU A 207 5.49 7.72 -5.80
C LEU A 207 5.21 9.17 -5.40
N LEU A 208 4.58 9.38 -4.24
CA LEU A 208 4.27 10.69 -3.72
C LEU A 208 5.54 11.48 -3.39
N TRP A 209 6.53 10.81 -2.79
CA TRP A 209 7.84 11.40 -2.56
C TRP A 209 8.49 11.83 -3.88
N MET A 210 8.55 10.95 -4.88
CA MET A 210 9.11 11.28 -6.20
C MET A 210 8.35 12.41 -6.89
N ALA A 211 7.02 12.41 -6.85
CA ALA A 211 6.18 13.45 -7.44
C ALA A 211 6.50 14.82 -6.86
N TRP A 212 6.60 14.94 -5.54
CA TRP A 212 6.97 16.19 -4.88
C TRP A 212 8.42 16.60 -5.15
N ARG A 213 9.35 15.65 -5.16
CA ARG A 213 10.76 15.94 -5.47
C ARG A 213 10.95 16.41 -6.91
N ALA A 214 10.19 15.86 -7.85
CA ALA A 214 10.20 16.28 -9.25
C ALA A 214 9.44 17.61 -9.49
N THR A 215 8.45 17.94 -8.65
CA THR A 215 7.73 19.22 -8.69
C THR A 215 8.57 20.36 -8.12
N ASP A 216 9.48 20.05 -7.19
CA ASP A 216 10.45 20.98 -6.57
C ASP A 216 9.83 22.23 -5.92
N LEU A 217 8.76 22.03 -5.13
CA LEU A 217 8.14 23.08 -4.30
C LEU A 217 8.47 22.88 -2.81
N PRO A 218 9.71 23.18 -2.36
CA PRO A 218 10.13 22.91 -0.98
C PRO A 218 9.46 23.84 0.03
N ILE A 219 9.25 23.31 1.23
CA ILE A 219 8.88 24.08 2.43
C ILE A 219 10.17 24.34 3.19
N ARG A 220 10.63 25.59 3.20
CA ARG A 220 11.89 25.99 3.86
C ARG A 220 11.61 26.48 5.27
N LEU A 221 12.18 25.80 6.26
CA LEU A 221 12.05 26.14 7.69
C LEU A 221 13.40 25.95 8.38
N ALA A 222 13.77 26.84 9.31
CA ALA A 222 15.01 26.74 10.07
C ALA A 222 15.14 25.37 10.77
N ASP A 223 14.09 24.94 11.45
CA ASP A 223 14.04 23.67 12.19
C ASP A 223 13.66 22.45 11.33
N ALA A 224 13.77 22.53 10.00
CA ALA A 224 13.31 21.48 9.09
C ALA A 224 13.93 20.11 9.41
N THR A 225 15.19 20.05 9.82
CA THR A 225 15.88 18.79 10.17
C THR A 225 15.22 18.10 11.38
N VAL A 226 14.88 18.86 12.41
CA VAL A 226 14.22 18.35 13.62
C VAL A 226 12.78 17.94 13.27
N LEU A 227 12.05 18.78 12.54
CA LEU A 227 10.68 18.47 12.14
C LEU A 227 10.59 17.21 11.26
N ARG A 228 11.57 16.99 10.37
CA ARG A 228 11.64 15.76 9.57
C ARG A 228 11.76 14.50 10.42
N ARG A 229 12.53 14.53 11.51
CA ARG A 229 12.64 13.37 12.43
C ARG A 229 11.29 13.04 13.05
N TRP A 230 10.53 14.05 13.48
CA TRP A 230 9.18 13.86 14.00
C TRP A 230 8.20 13.36 12.93
N VAL A 231 8.26 13.90 11.71
CA VAL A 231 7.44 13.38 10.61
C VAL A 231 7.77 11.92 10.28
N ILE A 232 9.05 11.53 10.29
CA ILE A 232 9.47 10.12 10.09
C ILE A 232 8.91 9.22 11.21
N ALA A 233 9.04 9.63 12.47
CA ALA A 233 8.45 8.90 13.58
C ALA A 233 6.92 8.76 13.42
N GLY A 234 6.24 9.82 12.97
CA GLY A 234 4.81 9.77 12.63
C GLY A 234 4.49 8.76 11.52
N ILE A 235 5.30 8.71 10.46
CA ILE A 235 5.15 7.72 9.38
C ILE A 235 5.27 6.30 9.92
N VAL A 236 6.25 6.03 10.80
CA VAL A 236 6.44 4.72 11.42
C VAL A 236 5.26 4.36 12.31
N ILE A 237 4.82 5.27 13.18
CA ILE A 237 3.68 5.07 14.09
C ILE A 237 2.39 4.77 13.31
N VAL A 238 2.09 5.57 12.28
CA VAL A 238 0.94 5.33 11.40
C VAL A 238 1.11 4.03 10.61
N GLY A 239 2.33 3.72 10.15
CA GLY A 239 2.62 2.46 9.47
C GLY A 239 2.32 1.23 10.32
N VAL A 240 2.69 1.24 11.60
CA VAL A 240 2.34 0.19 12.57
C VAL A 240 0.82 0.09 12.77
N GLN A 241 0.12 1.22 12.90
CA GLN A 241 -1.33 1.22 13.00
C GLN A 241 -2.02 0.62 11.78
N ILE A 242 -1.53 0.94 10.58
CA ILE A 242 -2.05 0.40 9.33
C ILE A 242 -1.74 -1.10 9.22
N ALA A 243 -0.55 -1.54 9.63
CA ALA A 243 -0.22 -2.96 9.70
C ALA A 243 -1.20 -3.71 10.62
N LEU A 244 -1.45 -3.19 11.82
CA LEU A 244 -2.43 -3.76 12.75
C LEU A 244 -3.85 -3.74 12.17
N GLY A 245 -4.25 -2.66 11.48
CA GLY A 245 -5.56 -2.61 10.81
C GLY A 245 -5.69 -3.62 9.67
N GLY A 246 -4.61 -3.82 8.91
CA GLY A 246 -4.48 -4.89 7.92
C GLY A 246 -4.59 -6.27 8.57
N TRP A 247 -3.94 -6.48 9.72
CA TRP A 247 -4.04 -7.72 10.49
C TRP A 247 -5.45 -7.99 11.01
N THR A 248 -6.14 -6.95 11.52
CA THR A 248 -7.55 -7.00 11.93
C THR A 248 -8.47 -7.41 10.79
N SER A 249 -8.33 -6.77 9.62
CA SER A 249 -9.11 -7.09 8.42
C SER A 249 -8.80 -8.50 7.91
N ALA A 250 -7.52 -8.85 7.89
CA ALA A 250 -7.03 -10.12 7.40
C ALA A 250 -7.55 -11.33 8.19
N ASN A 251 -7.73 -11.16 9.50
CA ASN A 251 -8.24 -12.19 10.42
C ASN A 251 -9.74 -12.07 10.73
N TYR A 252 -10.49 -11.22 10.02
CA TYR A 252 -11.91 -10.97 10.26
C TYR A 252 -12.21 -10.62 11.74
N ALA A 253 -11.32 -9.83 12.36
CA ALA A 253 -11.38 -9.46 13.77
C ALA A 253 -12.07 -8.11 14.03
N ALA A 254 -12.48 -7.38 12.98
CA ALA A 254 -13.05 -6.03 13.10
C ALA A 254 -14.29 -5.97 14.02
N LEU A 255 -15.13 -7.02 13.98
CA LEU A 255 -16.35 -7.15 14.77
C LEU A 255 -16.18 -8.08 15.99
N ALA A 256 -14.95 -8.43 16.38
CA ALA A 256 -14.71 -9.32 17.52
C ALA A 256 -15.22 -8.74 18.86
N CYS A 257 -15.30 -7.41 18.94
CA CYS A 257 -15.87 -6.70 20.07
C CYS A 257 -17.38 -6.39 19.93
N ALA A 258 -18.07 -7.07 19.02
CA ALA A 258 -19.43 -6.73 18.60
C ALA A 258 -19.55 -5.24 18.22
N ASN A 259 -20.68 -4.61 18.52
CA ASN A 259 -20.91 -3.17 18.31
C ASN A 259 -20.57 -2.34 19.55
N ASP A 260 -19.59 -2.77 20.34
CA ASP A 260 -19.23 -2.14 21.61
C ASP A 260 -17.96 -1.28 21.50
N PHE A 261 -18.07 -0.03 21.98
CA PHE A 261 -17.00 0.95 22.10
C PHE A 261 -17.37 1.97 23.20
N PRO A 262 -16.46 2.32 24.13
CA PRO A 262 -15.04 1.96 24.21
C PRO A 262 -14.79 0.57 24.82
N ARG A 263 -15.80 -0.04 25.44
CA ARG A 263 -15.74 -1.42 25.93
C ARG A 263 -15.71 -2.42 24.77
N CYS A 264 -15.47 -3.69 25.10
CA CYS A 264 -15.49 -4.81 24.18
C CYS A 264 -16.29 -5.92 24.85
N VAL A 265 -17.38 -6.35 24.21
CA VAL A 265 -18.32 -7.35 24.75
C VAL A 265 -18.76 -7.09 26.20
N GLY A 266 -19.06 -5.82 26.51
CA GLY A 266 -19.53 -5.36 27.83
C GLY A 266 -18.42 -5.13 28.87
N GLN A 267 -17.17 -5.49 28.55
CA GLN A 267 -16.03 -5.43 29.47
C GLN A 267 -14.96 -4.44 28.97
N TRP A 268 -14.24 -3.80 29.89
CA TRP A 268 -13.10 -2.95 29.51
C TRP A 268 -11.90 -3.75 29.02
N TRP A 269 -11.74 -4.97 29.55
CA TRP A 269 -10.69 -5.91 29.17
C TRP A 269 -11.22 -7.34 29.22
N PRO A 270 -11.91 -7.80 28.16
CA PRO A 270 -12.38 -9.18 28.08
C PRO A 270 -11.23 -10.19 27.97
N PRO A 271 -11.51 -11.49 28.16
CA PRO A 271 -10.54 -12.55 27.94
C PRO A 271 -9.91 -12.47 26.54
N THR A 272 -8.58 -12.55 26.49
CA THR A 272 -7.77 -12.38 25.28
C THR A 272 -6.74 -13.48 25.18
N ASP A 273 -6.45 -13.95 23.97
CA ASP A 273 -5.31 -14.84 23.68
C ASP A 273 -4.33 -14.13 22.73
N PHE A 274 -3.35 -13.43 23.30
CA PHE A 274 -2.32 -12.74 22.52
C PHE A 274 -1.34 -13.70 21.84
N ARG A 275 -1.18 -14.93 22.37
CA ARG A 275 -0.24 -15.91 21.84
C ARG A 275 -0.73 -16.39 20.48
N GLU A 276 -1.99 -16.81 20.41
CA GLU A 276 -2.60 -17.22 19.15
C GLU A 276 -2.91 -16.01 18.24
N ALA A 277 -3.34 -14.88 18.77
CA ALA A 277 -3.65 -13.68 17.96
C ALA A 277 -2.54 -13.23 16.99
N PHE A 278 -1.26 -13.43 17.34
CA PHE A 278 -0.12 -12.91 16.59
C PHE A 278 0.83 -13.99 16.05
N VAL A 279 0.38 -15.24 15.94
CA VAL A 279 1.11 -16.26 15.16
C VAL A 279 1.07 -15.87 13.68
N LEU A 280 2.22 -15.48 13.13
CA LEU A 280 2.37 -14.98 11.76
C LEU A 280 2.28 -16.10 10.70
N TRP A 281 2.54 -17.34 11.10
CA TRP A 281 2.60 -18.48 10.18
C TRP A 281 1.82 -19.70 10.68
N ARG A 282 0.78 -20.07 9.92
CA ARG A 282 -0.06 -21.26 10.14
C ARG A 282 -0.26 -21.99 8.80
N GLY A 283 0.73 -22.79 8.41
CA GLY A 283 0.68 -23.62 7.21
C GLY A 283 0.28 -22.89 5.90
N VAL A 284 0.02 -23.67 4.86
CA VAL A 284 -0.61 -23.23 3.60
C VAL A 284 -1.73 -24.23 3.30
N GLY A 285 -2.82 -23.79 2.66
CA GLY A 285 -3.97 -24.63 2.30
C GLY A 285 -5.19 -24.50 3.24
N VAL A 286 -5.13 -23.62 4.24
CA VAL A 286 -6.28 -23.21 5.04
C VAL A 286 -6.92 -22.00 4.38
N ASP A 287 -8.24 -22.01 4.18
CA ASP A 287 -8.99 -20.85 3.74
C ASP A 287 -9.19 -19.87 4.89
N TYR A 288 -8.71 -18.64 4.74
CA TYR A 288 -8.81 -17.59 5.75
C TYR A 288 -10.02 -16.67 5.55
N GLU A 289 -10.82 -16.84 4.49
CA GLU A 289 -12.08 -16.12 4.32
C GLU A 289 -13.05 -16.42 5.47
N GLY A 290 -13.69 -15.38 6.04
CA GLY A 290 -14.52 -15.47 7.25
C GLY A 290 -13.76 -15.58 8.58
N GLY A 291 -12.45 -15.81 8.54
CA GLY A 291 -11.55 -15.88 9.69
C GLY A 291 -11.54 -17.26 10.36
N VAL A 292 -10.35 -17.66 10.81
CA VAL A 292 -10.07 -19.01 11.35
C VAL A 292 -9.88 -19.00 12.88
N LEU A 293 -9.48 -17.87 13.45
CA LEU A 293 -9.15 -17.76 14.87
C LEU A 293 -10.39 -17.83 15.76
N ASP A 294 -10.21 -18.27 17.00
CA ASP A 294 -11.24 -18.23 18.03
C ASP A 294 -11.56 -16.78 18.48
N GLY A 295 -12.61 -16.63 19.28
CA GLY A 295 -13.08 -15.33 19.74
C GLY A 295 -12.04 -14.55 20.55
N ALA A 296 -11.35 -15.20 21.50
CA ALA A 296 -10.40 -14.53 22.38
C ALA A 296 -9.17 -14.01 21.62
N SER A 297 -8.70 -14.77 20.63
CA SER A 297 -7.64 -14.33 19.72
C SER A 297 -8.06 -13.14 18.86
N ARG A 298 -9.26 -13.15 18.28
CA ARG A 298 -9.74 -12.01 17.47
C ARG A 298 -9.99 -10.76 18.31
N ILE A 299 -10.49 -10.92 19.54
CA ILE A 299 -10.62 -9.83 20.51
C ILE A 299 -9.24 -9.23 20.81
N ALA A 300 -8.22 -10.06 21.05
CA ALA A 300 -6.86 -9.60 21.29
C ALA A 300 -6.34 -8.74 20.12
N ILE A 301 -6.53 -9.19 18.88
CA ILE A 301 -6.18 -8.41 17.67
C ILE A 301 -6.87 -7.04 17.67
N GLN A 302 -8.20 -7.03 17.87
CA GLN A 302 -8.99 -5.82 17.84
C GLN A 302 -8.62 -4.84 18.96
N MET A 303 -8.35 -5.35 20.16
CA MET A 303 -7.89 -4.55 21.30
C MET A 303 -6.50 -3.95 21.05
N THR A 304 -5.55 -4.71 20.49
CA THR A 304 -4.23 -4.18 20.11
C THR A 304 -4.35 -3.05 19.09
N HIS A 305 -5.22 -3.20 18.08
CA HIS A 305 -5.46 -2.16 17.08
C HIS A 305 -6.05 -0.87 17.71
N ARG A 306 -6.98 -1.01 18.68
CA ARG A 306 -7.57 0.13 19.42
C ARG A 306 -6.54 0.84 20.30
N LEU A 307 -5.70 0.09 21.01
CA LEU A 307 -4.65 0.66 21.87
C LEU A 307 -3.62 1.43 21.05
N MET A 308 -3.17 0.87 19.93
CA MET A 308 -2.24 1.57 19.04
C MET A 308 -2.91 2.81 18.39
N ALA A 309 -4.22 2.78 18.13
CA ALA A 309 -4.95 3.95 17.65
C ALA A 309 -4.92 5.11 18.66
N ALA A 310 -4.95 4.82 19.97
CA ALA A 310 -4.79 5.84 21.01
C ALA A 310 -3.38 6.48 20.98
N VAL A 311 -2.34 5.67 20.77
CA VAL A 311 -0.96 6.16 20.60
C VAL A 311 -0.86 7.08 19.38
N VAL A 312 -1.45 6.67 18.25
CA VAL A 312 -1.52 7.48 17.01
C VAL A 312 -2.26 8.80 17.26
N LEU A 313 -3.40 8.76 17.95
CA LEU A 313 -4.19 9.93 18.28
C LEU A 313 -3.37 10.94 19.09
N VAL A 314 -2.73 10.50 20.18
CA VAL A 314 -1.89 11.37 21.02
C VAL A 314 -0.74 11.95 20.20
N TYR A 315 -0.01 11.09 19.48
CA TYR A 315 1.17 11.51 18.74
C TYR A 315 0.85 12.50 17.61
N LEU A 316 -0.16 12.22 16.79
CA LEU A 316 -0.52 13.08 15.66
C LEU A 316 -1.22 14.36 16.12
N SER A 317 -1.94 14.34 17.24
CA SER A 317 -2.48 15.57 17.85
C SER A 317 -1.34 16.48 18.31
N TRP A 318 -0.34 15.92 18.99
CA TRP A 318 0.87 16.66 19.38
C TRP A 318 1.61 17.22 18.16
N LEU A 319 1.81 16.41 17.12
CA LEU A 319 2.48 16.84 15.88
C LEU A 319 1.69 17.95 15.18
N SER A 320 0.37 17.82 15.08
CA SER A 320 -0.52 18.84 14.52
C SER A 320 -0.42 20.15 15.31
N LEU A 321 -0.49 20.11 16.64
CA LEU A 321 -0.32 21.30 17.49
C LEU A 321 1.06 21.95 17.36
N ARG A 322 2.12 21.15 17.17
CA ARG A 322 3.47 21.66 16.89
C ARG A 322 3.54 22.37 15.54
N LEU A 323 2.95 21.75 14.50
CA LEU A 323 2.85 22.36 13.18
C LEU A 323 1.99 23.64 13.23
N MET A 324 0.94 23.70 14.06
CA MET A 324 0.12 24.90 14.20
C MET A 324 0.91 26.11 14.72
N ARG A 325 1.88 25.85 15.60
CA ARG A 325 2.78 26.86 16.18
C ARG A 325 3.95 27.22 15.25
N THR A 326 4.13 26.49 14.15
CA THR A 326 5.22 26.74 13.18
C THR A 326 4.73 27.67 12.05
N PRO A 327 5.37 28.83 11.83
CA PRO A 327 4.98 29.74 10.74
C PRO A 327 4.94 29.04 9.37
N GLY A 328 3.91 29.29 8.58
CA GLY A 328 3.71 28.68 7.26
C GLY A 328 3.18 27.23 7.26
N MET A 329 3.00 26.60 8.43
CA MET A 329 2.55 25.20 8.54
C MET A 329 1.10 25.03 8.97
N ARG A 330 0.38 26.13 9.23
CA ARG A 330 -1.01 26.11 9.74
C ARG A 330 -1.95 25.26 8.88
N GLY A 331 -1.89 25.40 7.55
CA GLY A 331 -2.73 24.61 6.64
C GLY A 331 -2.49 23.10 6.73
N TRP A 332 -1.22 22.68 6.83
CA TRP A 332 -0.86 21.27 7.01
C TRP A 332 -1.28 20.73 8.37
N ALA A 333 -1.15 21.55 9.41
CA ALA A 333 -1.57 21.21 10.75
C ALA A 333 -3.10 21.00 10.85
N THR A 334 -3.88 21.92 10.28
CA THR A 334 -5.34 21.81 10.19
C THR A 334 -5.75 20.58 9.38
N LEU A 335 -5.14 20.34 8.21
CA LEU A 335 -5.43 19.17 7.39
C LEU A 335 -5.14 17.86 8.14
N LEU A 336 -3.97 17.75 8.79
CA LEU A 336 -3.59 16.57 9.57
C LEU A 336 -4.57 16.34 10.74
N GLY A 337 -4.94 17.39 11.45
CA GLY A 337 -5.89 17.32 12.56
C GLY A 337 -7.29 16.89 12.12
N LEU A 338 -7.81 17.47 11.02
CA LEU A 338 -9.11 17.10 10.47
C LEU A 338 -9.14 15.65 9.98
N LEU A 339 -8.12 15.21 9.23
CA LEU A 339 -8.01 13.82 8.79
C LEU A 339 -7.93 12.84 9.97
N LEU A 340 -7.22 13.21 11.05
CA LEU A 340 -7.14 12.39 12.26
C LEU A 340 -8.52 12.23 12.92
N LEU A 341 -9.26 13.32 13.09
CA LEU A 341 -10.61 13.29 13.66
C LEU A 341 -11.56 12.43 12.82
N VAL A 342 -11.53 12.61 11.49
CA VAL A 342 -12.31 11.78 10.56
C VAL A 342 -11.90 10.31 10.68
N GLN A 343 -10.61 10.00 10.74
CA GLN A 343 -10.12 8.62 10.81
C GLN A 343 -10.58 7.91 12.08
N ILE A 344 -10.52 8.58 13.24
CA ILE A 344 -11.01 8.04 14.51
C ILE A 344 -12.52 7.86 14.46
N GLY A 345 -13.27 8.85 13.95
CA GLY A 345 -14.71 8.76 13.78
C GLY A 345 -15.13 7.58 12.89
N LEU A 346 -14.44 7.37 11.77
CA LEU A 346 -14.68 6.23 10.87
C LEU A 346 -14.33 4.89 11.54
N GLY A 347 -13.25 4.84 12.34
CA GLY A 347 -12.87 3.64 13.09
C GLY A 347 -13.92 3.24 14.13
N ILE A 348 -14.42 4.22 14.89
CA ILE A 348 -15.51 4.01 15.86
C ILE A 348 -16.80 3.58 15.13
N ALA A 349 -17.15 4.26 14.04
CA ALA A 349 -18.34 3.96 13.25
C ALA A 349 -18.30 2.54 12.66
N ASN A 350 -17.13 2.04 12.24
CA ASN A 350 -16.99 0.65 11.77
C ASN A 350 -17.38 -0.37 12.84
N VAL A 351 -17.06 -0.12 14.10
CA VAL A 351 -17.46 -1.00 15.20
C VAL A 351 -18.94 -0.80 15.51
N MET A 352 -19.36 0.42 15.83
CA MET A 352 -20.71 0.69 16.34
C MET A 352 -21.83 0.40 15.33
N LYS A 353 -21.53 0.47 14.03
CA LYS A 353 -22.51 0.26 12.95
C LYS A 353 -22.39 -1.11 12.28
N GLY A 354 -21.62 -2.05 12.82
CA GLY A 354 -21.51 -3.40 12.25
C GLY A 354 -20.76 -3.46 10.91
N LEU A 355 -19.66 -2.71 10.78
CA LEU A 355 -18.76 -2.65 9.62
C LEU A 355 -19.46 -2.36 8.27
N PRO A 356 -20.20 -1.23 8.11
CA PRO A 356 -20.77 -0.89 6.82
C PRO A 356 -19.68 -0.72 5.76
N LEU A 357 -19.85 -1.35 4.60
CA LEU A 357 -18.82 -1.41 3.54
C LEU A 357 -18.25 -0.03 3.18
N HIS A 358 -19.10 0.98 3.02
CA HIS A 358 -18.67 2.33 2.68
C HIS A 358 -17.85 3.01 3.79
N VAL A 359 -18.16 2.76 5.07
CA VAL A 359 -17.40 3.28 6.22
C VAL A 359 -16.04 2.59 6.30
N ALA A 360 -16.00 1.28 6.08
CA ALA A 360 -14.76 0.51 6.12
C ALA A 360 -13.81 0.87 4.98
N VAL A 361 -14.34 1.09 3.77
CA VAL A 361 -13.57 1.59 2.62
C VAL A 361 -13.09 3.03 2.87
N ALA A 362 -13.95 3.91 3.39
CA ALA A 362 -13.57 5.29 3.74
C ALA A 362 -12.49 5.32 4.83
N HIS A 363 -12.53 4.43 5.81
CA HIS A 363 -11.49 4.31 6.84
C HIS A 363 -10.14 3.91 6.25
N ASN A 364 -10.12 3.02 5.25
CA ASN A 364 -8.89 2.68 4.52
C ASN A 364 -8.36 3.87 3.71
N ALA A 365 -9.25 4.59 3.02
CA ALA A 365 -8.89 5.81 2.28
C ALA A 365 -8.30 6.88 3.21
N GLY A 366 -8.94 7.12 4.37
CA GLY A 366 -8.47 8.09 5.37
C GLY A 366 -7.09 7.74 5.94
N ALA A 367 -6.80 6.45 6.18
CA ALA A 367 -5.48 6.00 6.59
C ALA A 367 -4.41 6.29 5.53
N ALA A 368 -4.72 6.01 4.25
CA ALA A 368 -3.82 6.32 3.14
C ALA A 368 -3.58 7.84 3.00
N LEU A 369 -4.60 8.66 3.20
CA LEU A 369 -4.50 10.13 3.16
C LEU A 369 -3.67 10.69 4.32
N LEU A 370 -3.83 10.16 5.53
CA LEU A 370 -2.99 10.53 6.68
C LEU A 370 -1.51 10.25 6.40
N LEU A 371 -1.20 9.05 5.88
CA LEU A 371 0.16 8.71 5.46
C LEU A 371 0.65 9.63 4.35
N ALA A 372 -0.19 9.93 3.35
CA ALA A 372 0.14 10.82 2.24
C ALA A 372 0.51 12.24 2.70
N VAL A 373 -0.19 12.78 3.71
CA VAL A 373 0.15 14.08 4.31
C VAL A 373 1.55 14.03 4.94
N LEU A 374 1.84 13.01 5.75
CA LEU A 374 3.15 12.88 6.41
C LEU A 374 4.29 12.70 5.39
N VAL A 375 4.08 11.88 4.37
CA VAL A 375 5.06 11.68 3.28
C VAL A 375 5.26 12.95 2.47
N THR A 376 4.19 13.70 2.20
CA THR A 376 4.26 15.01 1.53
C THR A 376 5.11 15.99 2.33
N LEU A 377 4.90 16.07 3.65
CA LEU A 377 5.72 16.90 4.54
C LEU A 377 7.18 16.46 4.49
N LEU A 378 7.47 15.15 4.60
CA LEU A 378 8.82 14.61 4.53
C LEU A 378 9.52 14.95 3.20
N ALA A 379 8.81 14.85 2.07
CA ALA A 379 9.37 15.09 0.74
C ALA A 379 9.70 16.58 0.50
N ARG A 380 8.90 17.48 1.07
CA ARG A 380 8.97 18.93 0.82
C ARG A 380 9.83 19.69 1.83
N LEU A 381 9.95 19.24 3.07
CA LEU A 381 10.74 19.93 4.11
C LEU A 381 12.23 19.99 3.75
N ARG A 382 12.78 21.20 3.67
CA ARG A 382 14.21 21.47 3.45
C ARG A 382 14.71 22.53 4.43
N ALA A 383 15.93 22.37 4.93
CA ALA A 383 16.63 23.43 5.64
C ALA A 383 16.93 24.61 4.68
N PRO A 384 17.01 25.86 5.16
CA PRO A 384 17.52 26.97 4.36
C PRO A 384 18.92 26.62 3.85
N ARG A 385 19.24 27.05 2.62
CA ARG A 385 20.64 27.01 2.17
C ARG A 385 21.36 28.13 2.94
N VAL A 386 22.40 27.76 3.69
CA VAL A 386 23.29 28.70 4.38
C VAL A 386 24.10 29.47 3.34
#